data_AF-A0A7S2X112-F1
#
_entry.id   AF-A0A7S2X112-F1
#
_cell.length_a   1.000
_cell.length_b   1.000
_cell.length_c   1.000
_cell.angle_alpha   90.00
_cell.angle_beta   90.00
_cell.angle_gamma   90.00
#
_symmetry.space_group_name_H-M   'P 1'
#
loop_
_entity.id
_entity.type
_entity.pdbx_description
1 polymer ?
#
loop_
_entity_poly.entity_id
_entity_poly.type
_entity_poly.pdbx_seq_one_letter_code
_entity_poly.pdbx_strand_id
1 'polypeptide(L)'
;QWITKCQEEGIQCSPSFSLVKVLGDPVKIRAWNIQGLPKDDFSTENAISLTIGRRWPLCIDPQGLANKWIRNMEKDRKLYVVKLTDSDYLRTLETCIQYGN
;
A
#
# COMPACT_ATOMS: atom_id res chain seq x y z
N GLN A 1 -9.53 9.34 20.03
CA GLN A 1 -8.62 10.46 20.34
C GLN A 1 -8.79 11.58 19.31
N TRP A 2 -8.50 11.39 18.02
CA TRP A 2 -8.68 12.46 17.02
C TRP A 2 -10.14 12.87 16.79
N ILE A 3 -11.07 11.92 16.65
CA ILE A 3 -12.51 12.22 16.50
C ILE A 3 -13.01 13.05 17.69
N THR A 4 -12.67 12.62 18.91
CA THR A 4 -13.01 13.30 20.16
C THR A 4 -12.51 14.75 20.15
N LYS A 5 -11.25 14.96 19.77
CA LYS A 5 -10.66 16.30 19.68
C LYS A 5 -11.36 17.17 18.63
N CYS A 6 -11.71 16.62 17.47
CA CYS A 6 -12.48 17.35 16.46
C CYS A 6 -13.86 17.78 17.00
N GLN A 7 -14.53 16.91 17.76
CA GLN A 7 -15.82 17.21 18.38
C GLN A 7 -15.70 18.29 19.47
N GLU A 8 -14.67 18.23 20.31
CA GLU A 8 -14.37 19.25 21.34
C GLU A 8 -14.14 20.63 20.71
N GLU A 9 -13.47 20.70 19.56
CA GLU A 9 -13.23 21.92 18.80
C GLU A 9 -14.43 22.36 17.93
N GLY A 10 -15.58 21.69 18.03
CA GLY A 10 -16.79 22.01 17.26
C GLY A 10 -16.71 21.70 15.76
N ILE A 11 -15.73 20.90 15.33
CA ILE A 11 -15.57 20.47 13.93
C ILE A 11 -16.54 19.33 13.65
N GLN A 12 -17.42 19.52 12.66
CA GLN A 12 -18.32 18.46 12.22
C GLN A 12 -17.54 17.31 11.58
N CYS A 13 -17.66 16.12 12.17
CA CYS A 13 -17.06 14.91 11.68
C CYS A 13 -18.02 13.73 11.85
N SER A 14 -17.81 12.67 11.07
CA SER A 14 -18.58 11.44 11.23
C SER A 14 -18.40 10.87 12.64
N PRO A 15 -19.47 10.31 13.26
CA PRO A 15 -19.41 9.79 14.62
C PRO A 15 -18.48 8.58 14.75
N SER A 16 -18.26 7.86 13.66
CA SER A 16 -17.26 6.80 13.55
C SER A 16 -16.37 7.01 12.32
N PHE A 17 -15.08 6.70 12.47
CA PHE A 17 -14.10 6.74 11.41
C PHE A 17 -13.77 5.33 10.94
N SER A 18 -13.65 5.16 9.62
CA SER A 18 -13.11 3.96 9.00
C SER A 18 -12.31 4.38 7.78
N LEU A 19 -11.01 4.07 7.77
CA LEU A 19 -10.13 4.45 6.68
C LEU A 19 -10.57 3.77 5.37
N VAL A 20 -10.97 2.50 5.45
CA VAL A 20 -11.50 1.72 4.32
C VAL A 20 -12.76 2.37 3.74
N LYS A 21 -13.68 2.89 4.56
CA LYS A 21 -14.88 3.55 4.04
C LYS A 21 -14.61 4.92 3.42
N VAL A 22 -13.61 5.64 3.93
CA VAL A 22 -13.31 7.02 3.49
C VAL A 22 -12.44 7.03 2.24
N LEU A 23 -11.42 6.17 2.18
CA LEU A 23 -10.41 6.15 1.11
C LEU A 23 -10.42 4.87 0.27
N GLY A 24 -11.12 3.83 0.71
CA GLY A 24 -11.17 2.56 0.01
C GLY A 24 -12.13 2.60 -1.18
N ASP A 25 -11.63 2.17 -2.34
CA ASP A 25 -12.43 1.92 -3.53
C ASP A 25 -12.80 0.42 -3.55
N PRO A 26 -14.10 0.06 -3.49
CA PRO A 26 -14.54 -1.34 -3.48
C PRO A 26 -14.04 -2.16 -4.68
N VAL A 27 -13.87 -1.53 -5.85
CA VAL A 27 -13.38 -2.19 -7.06
C VAL A 27 -11.88 -2.50 -6.92
N LYS A 28 -11.08 -1.55 -6.42
CA LYS A 28 -9.65 -1.78 -6.16
C LYS A 28 -9.43 -2.81 -5.06
N ILE A 29 -10.18 -2.73 -3.97
CA ILE A 29 -10.10 -3.70 -2.87
C ILE A 29 -10.41 -5.11 -3.38
N ARG A 30 -11.43 -5.25 -4.23
CA ARG A 30 -11.74 -6.54 -4.86
C ARG A 30 -10.58 -7.03 -5.74
N ALA A 31 -9.95 -6.16 -6.52
CA ALA A 31 -8.78 -6.53 -7.32
C ALA A 31 -7.59 -6.97 -6.45
N TRP A 32 -7.31 -6.25 -5.35
CA TRP A 32 -6.26 -6.63 -4.40
C TRP A 32 -6.51 -8.00 -3.77
N ASN A 33 -7.76 -8.30 -3.42
CA ASN A 33 -8.14 -9.60 -2.90
C ASN A 33 -7.90 -10.74 -3.91
N ILE A 34 -8.15 -10.50 -5.20
CA ILE A 34 -7.85 -11.46 -6.28
C ILE A 34 -6.33 -11.64 -6.42
N GLN A 35 -5.55 -10.58 -6.21
CA GLN A 35 -4.09 -10.59 -6.23
C GLN A 35 -3.47 -11.20 -4.95
N GLY A 36 -4.29 -11.61 -3.98
CA GLY A 36 -3.84 -12.32 -2.79
C GLY A 36 -3.67 -11.44 -1.55
N LEU A 37 -4.19 -10.21 -1.53
CA LEU A 37 -4.34 -9.44 -0.30
C LEU A 37 -5.39 -10.14 0.61
N PRO A 38 -5.11 -10.32 1.91
CA PRO A 38 -6.10 -10.82 2.86
C PRO A 38 -7.33 -9.90 2.97
N LYS A 39 -8.50 -10.52 3.19
CA LYS A 39 -9.81 -9.83 3.25
C LYS A 39 -10.14 -9.27 4.64
N ASP A 40 -9.14 -8.76 5.33
CA ASP A 40 -9.33 -8.10 6.62
C ASP A 40 -9.10 -6.58 6.49
N ASP A 41 -9.70 -5.82 7.40
CA ASP A 41 -9.62 -4.36 7.38
C ASP A 41 -8.17 -3.88 7.55
N PHE A 42 -7.35 -4.55 8.37
CA PHE A 42 -5.97 -4.16 8.60
C PHE A 42 -5.10 -4.28 7.33
N SER A 43 -5.21 -5.40 6.61
CA SER A 43 -4.55 -5.60 5.32
C SER A 43 -5.02 -4.58 4.28
N THR A 44 -6.32 -4.26 4.28
CA THR A 44 -6.91 -3.27 3.38
C THR A 44 -6.42 -1.86 3.69
N GLU A 45 -6.34 -1.47 4.97
CA GLU A 45 -5.80 -0.18 5.41
C GLU A 45 -4.32 -0.01 5.05
N ASN A 46 -3.53 -1.08 5.18
CA ASN A 46 -2.14 -1.09 4.72
C ASN A 46 -2.07 -0.91 3.19
N ALA A 47 -2.87 -1.63 2.41
CA ALA A 47 -2.92 -1.48 0.96
C ALA A 47 -3.32 -0.07 0.51
N ILE A 48 -4.29 0.55 1.20
CA ILE A 48 -4.67 1.96 0.98
C ILE A 48 -3.48 2.88 1.25
N SER A 49 -2.77 2.68 2.37
CA SER A 49 -1.60 3.49 2.72
C SER A 49 -0.46 3.35 1.70
N LEU A 50 -0.25 2.15 1.17
CA LEU A 50 0.75 1.85 0.14
C LEU A 50 0.42 2.51 -1.20
N THR A 51 -0.85 2.68 -1.53
CA THR A 51 -1.31 3.17 -2.84
C THR A 51 -1.62 4.67 -2.88
N ILE A 52 -1.99 5.26 -1.74
CA ILE A 52 -2.32 6.70 -1.64
C ILE A 52 -1.17 7.51 -1.03
N GLY A 53 -0.24 6.85 -0.33
CA GLY A 53 0.89 7.50 0.34
C GLY A 53 1.74 8.34 -0.61
N ARG A 54 2.04 9.59 -0.23
CA ARG A 54 2.94 10.47 -1.00
C ARG A 54 4.41 10.05 -0.95
N ARG A 55 4.80 9.24 0.03
CA ARG A 55 6.16 8.75 0.22
C ARG A 55 6.21 7.28 -0.14
N TRP A 56 7.33 6.84 -0.72
CA TRP A 56 7.59 5.44 -0.96
C TRP A 56 7.50 4.65 0.35
N PRO A 57 6.72 3.57 0.39
CA PRO A 57 6.49 2.85 1.62
C PRO A 57 7.63 1.89 1.95
N LEU A 58 7.84 1.69 3.25
CA LEU A 58 8.66 0.61 3.79
C LEU A 58 7.75 -0.45 4.40
N CYS A 59 7.63 -1.60 3.74
CA CYS A 59 6.84 -2.72 4.26
C CYS A 59 7.64 -3.55 5.27
N ILE A 60 7.19 -3.59 6.52
CA ILE A 60 7.71 -4.52 7.53
C ILE A 60 6.83 -5.77 7.49
N ASP A 61 7.28 -6.78 6.75
CA ASP A 61 6.49 -7.97 6.43
C ASP A 61 7.28 -9.27 6.72
N PRO A 62 7.25 -9.78 7.97
CA PRO A 62 7.95 -11.01 8.32
C PRO A 62 7.32 -12.27 7.69
N GLN A 63 6.05 -12.19 7.27
CA GLN A 63 5.30 -13.32 6.72
C GLN A 63 5.38 -13.40 5.19
N GLY A 64 5.87 -12.35 4.53
CA GLY A 64 5.98 -12.27 3.07
C GLY A 64 4.65 -12.11 2.35
N LEU A 65 3.55 -11.83 3.06
CA LEU A 65 2.22 -11.69 2.47
C LEU A 65 2.12 -10.43 1.60
N ALA A 66 2.61 -9.30 2.09
CA ALA A 66 2.64 -8.05 1.33
C ALA A 66 3.58 -8.18 0.13
N ASN A 67 4.74 -8.85 0.31
CA ASN A 67 5.67 -9.09 -0.80
C ASN A 67 5.02 -9.91 -1.92
N LYS A 68 4.31 -10.98 -1.58
CA LYS A 68 3.59 -11.82 -2.53
C LYS A 68 2.48 -11.04 -3.25
N TRP A 69 1.70 -10.27 -2.49
CA TRP A 69 0.63 -9.45 -3.06
C TRP A 69 1.15 -8.39 -4.03
N ILE A 70 2.19 -7.62 -3.69
CA ILE A 70 2.78 -6.59 -4.57
C ILE A 70 3.28 -7.21 -5.87
N ARG A 71 3.96 -8.36 -5.81
CA ARG A 71 4.42 -9.07 -7.02
C ARG A 71 3.27 -9.53 -7.91
N ASN A 72 2.18 -9.99 -7.31
CA ASN A 72 0.99 -10.39 -8.06
C ASN A 72 0.26 -9.18 -8.67
N MET A 73 0.21 -8.07 -7.94
CA MET A 73 -0.41 -6.83 -8.40
C MET A 73 0.34 -6.23 -9.59
N GLU A 74 1.68 -6.26 -9.56
CA GLU A 74 2.56 -5.69 -10.58
C GLU A 74 3.01 -6.72 -11.64
N LYS A 75 2.38 -7.90 -11.67
CA LYS A 75 2.80 -9.02 -12.52
C LYS A 75 2.90 -8.66 -14.00
N ASP A 76 1.95 -7.87 -14.50
CA ASP A 76 1.90 -7.46 -15.90
C ASP A 76 2.81 -6.26 -16.21
N ARG A 77 3.33 -5.60 -15.18
CA ARG A 77 4.15 -4.38 -15.26
C ARG A 77 5.66 -4.64 -15.16
N LYS A 78 6.07 -5.92 -15.16
CA LYS A 78 7.48 -6.35 -15.12
C LYS A 78 8.25 -5.76 -13.93
N LEU A 79 7.70 -5.92 -12.73
CA LEU A 79 8.35 -5.49 -11.49
C LEU A 79 9.77 -6.05 -11.36
N TYR A 80 10.75 -5.16 -11.22
CA TYR A 80 12.13 -5.52 -10.90
C TYR A 80 12.28 -5.73 -9.39
N VAL A 81 12.94 -6.82 -9.02
CA VAL A 81 13.23 -7.16 -7.62
C VAL A 81 14.72 -7.25 -7.44
N VAL A 82 15.25 -6.38 -6.59
CA VAL A 82 16.67 -6.28 -6.27
C VAL A 82 16.89 -6.32 -4.77
N LYS A 83 18.06 -6.78 -4.35
CA LYS A 83 18.56 -6.69 -2.98
C LYS A 83 19.75 -5.74 -2.93
N LEU A 84 19.98 -5.11 -1.78
CA LEU A 84 21.15 -4.24 -1.56
C LEU A 84 22.49 -5.00 -1.69
N THR A 85 22.46 -6.32 -1.59
CA THR A 85 23.64 -7.20 -1.74
C THR A 85 23.96 -7.54 -3.19
N ASP A 86 23.07 -7.22 -4.13
CA ASP A 86 23.27 -7.59 -5.54
C ASP A 86 24.33 -6.68 -6.17
N SER A 87 25.29 -7.28 -6.89
CA SER A 87 26.43 -6.56 -7.46
C SER A 87 26.04 -5.47 -8.48
N ASP A 88 24.87 -5.60 -9.09
CA ASP A 88 24.30 -4.73 -10.10
C ASP A 88 23.15 -3.85 -9.58
N TYR A 89 22.89 -3.85 -8.26
CA TYR A 89 21.81 -3.09 -7.61
C TYR A 89 21.68 -1.65 -8.11
N LEU A 90 22.78 -0.87 -8.10
CA LEU A 90 22.77 0.54 -8.48
C LEU A 90 22.40 0.73 -9.96
N ARG A 91 22.87 -0.15 -10.84
CA ARG A 91 22.60 -0.09 -12.28
C ARG A 91 21.14 -0.40 -12.58
N THR A 92 20.60 -1.43 -11.93
CA THR A 92 19.19 -1.81 -12.09
C THR A 92 18.28 -0.69 -11.56
N LEU A 93 18.63 -0.09 -10.42
CA LEU A 93 17.89 1.05 -9.86
C LEU A 93 17.88 2.27 -10.79
N GLU A 94 19.05 2.65 -11.33
CA GLU A 94 19.17 3.75 -12.29
C GLU A 94 18.30 3.51 -13.54
N THR A 95 18.31 2.28 -14.05
CA THR A 95 17.49 1.88 -15.20
C THR A 95 16.01 2.03 -14.90
N CYS A 96 15.53 1.58 -13.75
CA CYS A 96 14.11 1.72 -13.39
C CYS A 96 13.69 3.17 -13.24
N ILE A 97 14.54 4.03 -12.67
CA ILE A 97 14.27 5.48 -12.55
C ILE A 97 14.20 6.13 -13.94
N GLN A 98 15.11 5.77 -14.85
CA GLN A 98 15.17 6.37 -16.18
C GLN A 98 13.96 6.03 -17.06
N TYR A 99 13.50 4.77 -17.01
CA TYR A 99 12.44 4.27 -17.89
C TYR A 99 11.05 4.21 -17.24
N GLY A 100 10.96 4.41 -15.92
CA GLY A 100 9.70 4.34 -15.18
C GLY A 100 9.14 2.91 -15.07
N ASN A 101 10.03 1.93 -14.85
CA ASN A 101 9.67 0.54 -14.59
C ASN A 101 9.36 0.27 -13.11
#